data_AF-A0A7L4QNJ9-F1
#
_entry.id   AF-A0A7L4QNJ9-F1
#
_cell.length_a   1.000
_cell.length_b   1.000
_cell.length_c   1.000
_cell.angle_alpha   90.00
_cell.angle_beta   90.00
_cell.angle_gamma   90.00
#
_symmetry.space_group_name_H-M   'P 1'
#
loop_
_entity.id
_entity.type
_entity.pdbx_description
1 polymer ?
#
loop_
_entity_poly.entity_id
_entity_poly.type
_entity_poly.pdbx_seq_one_letter_code
_entity_poly.pdbx_strand_id
1 'polypeptide(L)'
;MNRITMFAKLLIPVDFSDQSLQMFECVTHFCVEGNEEMILLHVMERGGRLNNDQTDRIAEIIASVTEAGINVRFITETGNPVEAILKVAEREGATMIAMASSGKGMAREFIVGSTSLGVIRNSRIPVFMDRFEVTEEDGELYVARRCADIFRSATVPIDFSTCNEPVLKSVQYLIDRGLENAILFHTVDSSN
;
A
#
# COMPACT_ATOMS: atom_id res chain seq x y z
N MET A 1 3.93 17.32 -21.57
CA MET A 1 3.85 15.87 -21.35
C MET A 1 3.43 15.68 -19.90
N ASN A 2 2.23 15.16 -19.63
CA ASN A 2 1.77 14.93 -18.26
C ASN A 2 2.72 13.95 -17.56
N ARG A 3 3.48 14.42 -16.56
CA ARG A 3 4.16 13.52 -15.63
C ARG A 3 3.07 12.91 -14.75
N ILE A 4 2.72 11.65 -14.99
CA ILE A 4 1.91 10.89 -14.03
C ILE A 4 2.84 10.59 -12.86
N THR A 5 2.53 11.15 -11.69
CA THR A 5 3.31 10.94 -10.46
C THR A 5 2.91 9.62 -9.81
N MET A 6 3.89 8.91 -9.24
CA MET A 6 3.68 7.59 -8.61
C MET A 6 2.61 7.63 -7.49
N PHE A 7 2.48 8.76 -6.79
CA PHE A 7 1.57 8.95 -5.66
C PHE A 7 0.27 9.69 -6.02
N ALA A 8 -0.03 9.97 -7.29
CA ALA A 8 -1.24 10.72 -7.65
C ALA A 8 -2.55 10.01 -7.28
N LYS A 9 -2.61 8.68 -7.46
CA LYS A 9 -3.83 7.90 -7.19
C LYS A 9 -3.51 6.54 -6.57
N LEU A 10 -3.82 6.40 -5.29
CA LEU A 10 -3.53 5.21 -4.52
C LEU A 10 -4.77 4.32 -4.42
N LEU A 11 -4.64 3.06 -4.83
CA LEU A 11 -5.62 2.02 -4.53
C LEU A 11 -5.19 1.27 -3.26
N ILE A 12 -6.07 1.21 -2.27
CA ILE A 12 -5.81 0.58 -0.98
C ILE A 12 -6.84 -0.54 -0.78
N PRO A 13 -6.48 -1.81 -1.08
CA PRO A 13 -7.32 -2.95 -0.76
C PRO A 13 -7.43 -3.17 0.75
N VAL A 14 -8.65 -3.30 1.26
CA VAL A 14 -8.95 -3.53 2.68
C VAL A 14 -9.77 -4.81 2.88
N ASP A 15 -9.42 -5.59 3.90
CA ASP A 15 -10.15 -6.78 4.32
C ASP A 15 -10.78 -6.62 5.73
N PHE A 16 -10.76 -5.39 6.25
CA PHE A 16 -11.20 -5.00 7.61
C PHE A 16 -10.39 -5.61 8.75
N SER A 17 -9.22 -6.21 8.46
CA SER A 17 -8.21 -6.44 9.48
C SER A 17 -7.56 -5.11 9.90
N ASP A 18 -7.13 -5.00 11.15
CA ASP A 18 -6.49 -3.78 11.66
C ASP A 18 -5.25 -3.42 10.85
N GLN A 19 -4.48 -4.42 10.38
CA GLN A 19 -3.34 -4.17 9.49
C GLN A 19 -3.77 -3.53 8.17
N SER A 20 -4.85 -4.03 7.54
CA SER A 20 -5.33 -3.49 6.27
C SER A 20 -5.84 -2.05 6.40
N LEU A 21 -6.46 -1.74 7.53
CA LEU A 21 -6.94 -0.41 7.84
C LEU A 21 -5.74 0.51 8.13
N GLN A 22 -4.77 0.09 8.91
CA GLN A 22 -3.56 0.88 9.22
C GLN A 22 -2.75 1.32 7.98
N MET A 23 -2.95 0.67 6.83
CA MET A 23 -2.38 1.13 5.57
C MET A 23 -2.86 2.54 5.18
N PHE A 24 -4.12 2.93 5.42
CA PHE A 24 -4.57 4.29 5.08
C PHE A 24 -3.88 5.34 5.97
N GLU A 25 -3.73 5.07 7.27
CA GLU A 25 -2.98 5.96 8.18
C GLU A 25 -1.53 6.09 7.75
N CYS A 26 -0.93 5.02 7.25
CA CYS A 26 0.44 5.08 6.77
C CYS A 26 0.57 5.92 5.50
N VAL A 27 -0.33 5.73 4.52
CA VAL A 27 -0.24 6.46 3.26
C VAL A 27 -0.56 7.94 3.38
N THR A 28 -1.37 8.37 4.36
CA THR A 28 -1.67 9.79 4.58
C THR A 28 -0.42 10.59 4.94
N HIS A 29 0.55 9.99 5.64
CA HIS A 29 1.79 10.65 6.04
C HIS A 29 2.67 11.08 4.86
N PHE A 30 2.55 10.41 3.72
CA PHE A 30 3.33 10.72 2.53
C PHE A 30 2.48 11.19 1.34
N CYS A 31 1.17 11.42 1.54
CA CYS A 31 0.28 12.12 0.60
C CYS A 31 0.15 13.58 1.03
N VAL A 32 1.21 14.37 0.78
CA VAL A 32 1.40 15.71 1.36
C VAL A 32 1.06 16.86 0.43
N GLU A 33 0.77 16.61 -0.85
CA GLU A 33 0.53 17.68 -1.83
C GLU A 33 -0.95 18.10 -1.93
N GLY A 34 -1.86 17.33 -1.32
CA GLY A 34 -3.31 17.60 -1.31
C GLY A 34 -4.00 17.40 -2.66
N ASN A 35 -3.28 16.87 -3.67
CA ASN A 35 -3.80 16.57 -5.00
C ASN A 35 -3.98 15.06 -5.22
N GLU A 36 -3.59 14.25 -4.24
CA GLU A 36 -3.67 12.80 -4.26
C GLU A 36 -5.12 12.32 -4.08
N GLU A 37 -5.47 11.26 -4.82
CA GLU A 37 -6.73 10.54 -4.68
C GLU A 37 -6.48 9.17 -4.05
N MET A 38 -7.21 8.85 -2.99
CA MET A 38 -7.23 7.54 -2.35
C MET A 38 -8.52 6.80 -2.68
N ILE A 39 -8.38 5.54 -3.10
CA ILE A 39 -9.49 4.63 -3.35
C ILE A 39 -9.36 3.46 -2.39
N LEU A 40 -10.23 3.43 -1.39
CA LEU A 40 -10.38 2.27 -0.52
C LEU A 40 -11.22 1.22 -1.25
N LEU A 41 -10.70 0.01 -1.40
CA LEU A 41 -11.37 -1.09 -2.09
C LEU A 41 -11.58 -2.26 -1.15
N HIS A 42 -12.83 -2.67 -0.96
CA HIS A 42 -13.14 -3.96 -0.35
C HIS A 42 -13.65 -4.96 -1.40
N VAL A 43 -13.06 -6.15 -1.43
CA VAL A 43 -13.53 -7.23 -2.32
C VAL A 43 -14.33 -8.24 -1.53
N MET A 44 -15.59 -8.40 -1.92
CA MET A 44 -16.58 -9.22 -1.25
C MET A 44 -16.74 -10.56 -1.94
N GLU A 45 -17.17 -11.55 -1.17
CA GLU A 45 -17.76 -12.75 -1.74
C GLU A 45 -19.10 -12.44 -2.41
N ARG A 46 -19.55 -13.33 -3.31
CA ARG A 46 -20.82 -13.15 -4.02
C ARG A 46 -22.00 -13.08 -3.04
N GLY A 47 -22.78 -12.01 -3.14
CA GLY A 47 -23.91 -11.75 -2.24
C GLY A 47 -23.51 -11.17 -0.89
N GLY A 48 -22.22 -10.89 -0.68
CA GLY A 48 -21.72 -10.19 0.50
C GLY A 48 -22.27 -8.77 0.61
N ARG A 49 -22.44 -8.30 1.84
CA ARG A 49 -22.80 -6.93 2.18
C ARG A 49 -21.95 -6.48 3.36
N LEU A 50 -21.68 -5.17 3.43
CA LEU A 50 -21.04 -4.60 4.60
C LEU A 50 -22.02 -4.70 5.76
N ASN A 51 -21.50 -5.03 6.92
CA ASN A 51 -22.25 -4.87 8.15
C ASN A 51 -22.15 -3.41 8.64
N ASN A 52 -22.90 -3.07 9.70
CA ASN A 52 -22.91 -1.71 10.23
C ASN A 52 -21.53 -1.29 10.74
N ASP A 53 -20.84 -2.16 11.49
CA ASP A 53 -19.48 -1.91 12.01
C ASP A 53 -18.48 -1.55 10.89
N GLN A 54 -18.47 -2.34 9.80
CA GLN A 54 -17.64 -2.08 8.63
C GLN A 54 -18.00 -0.75 7.97
N THR A 55 -19.30 -0.41 7.91
CA THR A 55 -19.76 0.86 7.34
C THR A 55 -19.31 2.04 8.19
N ASP A 56 -19.44 1.93 9.50
CA ASP A 56 -19.04 2.95 10.48
C ASP A 56 -17.53 3.18 10.43
N ARG A 57 -16.72 2.10 10.44
CA ARG A 57 -15.26 2.18 10.29
C ARG A 57 -14.84 2.87 8.99
N ILE A 58 -15.48 2.55 7.86
CA ILE A 58 -15.17 3.26 6.58
C ILE A 58 -15.55 4.74 6.66
N ALA A 59 -16.66 5.09 7.29
CA ALA A 59 -17.08 6.48 7.43
C ALA A 59 -16.08 7.30 8.27
N GLU A 60 -15.58 6.71 9.36
CA GLU A 60 -14.54 7.32 10.21
C GLU A 60 -13.24 7.55 9.42
N ILE A 61 -12.81 6.56 8.64
CA ILE A 61 -11.61 6.65 7.81
C ILE A 61 -11.76 7.76 6.77
N ILE A 62 -12.90 7.79 6.07
CA ILE A 62 -13.16 8.82 5.06
C ILE A 62 -13.13 10.21 5.70
N ALA A 63 -13.73 10.38 6.88
CA ALA A 63 -13.71 11.66 7.59
C ALA A 63 -12.28 12.09 7.96
N SER A 64 -11.50 11.21 8.56
CA SER A 64 -10.12 11.47 8.98
C SER A 64 -9.20 11.84 7.80
N VAL A 65 -9.27 11.08 6.71
CA VAL A 65 -8.44 11.34 5.51
C VAL A 65 -8.89 12.62 4.80
N THR A 66 -10.19 12.92 4.78
CA THR A 66 -10.70 14.18 4.22
C THR A 66 -10.27 15.38 5.05
N GLU A 67 -10.24 15.28 6.39
CA GLU A 67 -9.73 16.32 7.28
C GLU A 67 -8.23 16.60 7.06
N ALA A 68 -7.46 15.57 6.69
CA ALA A 68 -6.08 15.71 6.25
C ALA A 68 -5.91 16.34 4.85
N GLY A 69 -7.01 16.70 4.17
CA GLY A 69 -7.00 17.38 2.87
C GLY A 69 -6.82 16.45 1.67
N ILE A 70 -7.04 15.14 1.84
CA ILE A 70 -6.84 14.13 0.80
C ILE A 70 -8.20 13.69 0.26
N ASN A 71 -8.34 13.60 -1.06
CA ASN A 71 -9.57 13.10 -1.67
C ASN A 71 -9.65 11.59 -1.50
N VAL A 72 -10.64 11.10 -0.75
CA VAL A 72 -10.82 9.67 -0.50
C VAL A 72 -12.23 9.20 -0.88
N ARG A 73 -12.32 8.00 -1.45
CA ARG A 73 -13.59 7.32 -1.68
C ARG A 73 -13.46 5.83 -1.44
N PHE A 74 -14.59 5.21 -1.10
CA PHE A 74 -14.69 3.79 -0.87
C PHE A 74 -15.54 3.11 -1.95
N ILE A 75 -15.06 1.97 -2.45
CA ILE A 75 -15.76 1.14 -3.43
C ILE A 75 -15.72 -0.33 -3.01
N THR A 76 -16.72 -1.08 -3.45
CA THR A 76 -16.78 -2.52 -3.28
C THR A 76 -16.74 -3.21 -4.63
N GLU A 77 -16.09 -4.37 -4.67
CA GLU A 77 -16.13 -5.30 -5.80
C GLU A 77 -16.56 -6.68 -5.31
N THR A 78 -16.90 -7.56 -6.23
CA THR A 78 -17.25 -8.95 -5.92
C THR A 78 -16.39 -9.90 -6.75
N GLY A 79 -15.83 -10.94 -6.11
CA GLY A 79 -15.12 -12.00 -6.81
C GLY A 79 -13.76 -12.33 -6.18
N ASN A 80 -12.81 -12.76 -7.02
CA ASN A 80 -11.46 -13.05 -6.57
C ASN A 80 -10.74 -11.75 -6.17
N PRO A 81 -10.17 -11.64 -4.96
CA PRO A 81 -9.49 -10.42 -4.51
C PRO A 81 -8.38 -9.94 -5.44
N VAL A 82 -7.51 -10.84 -5.90
CA VAL A 82 -6.38 -10.47 -6.77
C VAL A 82 -6.87 -9.90 -8.09
N GLU A 83 -7.80 -10.59 -8.75
CA GLU A 83 -8.35 -10.14 -10.03
C GLU A 83 -9.10 -8.81 -9.90
N ALA A 84 -9.92 -8.69 -8.85
CA ALA A 84 -10.68 -7.47 -8.60
C ALA A 84 -9.77 -6.27 -8.33
N ILE A 85 -8.74 -6.42 -7.47
CA ILE A 85 -7.77 -5.36 -7.17
C ILE A 85 -7.08 -4.89 -8.45
N LEU A 86 -6.56 -5.81 -9.26
CA LEU A 86 -5.85 -5.47 -10.49
C LEU A 86 -6.77 -4.80 -11.52
N LYS A 87 -8.00 -5.29 -11.66
CA LYS A 87 -9.00 -4.73 -12.57
C LYS A 87 -9.43 -3.33 -12.15
N VAL A 88 -9.61 -3.09 -10.85
CA VAL A 88 -9.94 -1.77 -10.30
C VAL A 88 -8.76 -0.82 -10.50
N ALA A 89 -7.53 -1.26 -10.22
CA ALA A 89 -6.34 -0.44 -10.43
C ALA A 89 -6.25 0.06 -11.88
N GLU A 90 -6.49 -0.82 -12.85
CA GLU A 90 -6.54 -0.47 -14.27
C GLU A 90 -7.73 0.45 -14.60
N ARG A 91 -8.94 0.10 -14.13
CA ARG A 91 -10.18 0.86 -14.41
C ARG A 91 -10.14 2.29 -13.87
N GLU A 92 -9.65 2.47 -12.65
CA GLU A 92 -9.62 3.77 -11.96
C GLU A 92 -8.37 4.59 -12.32
N GLY A 93 -7.42 4.00 -13.06
CA GLY A 93 -6.14 4.62 -13.40
C GLY A 93 -5.27 4.86 -12.16
N ALA A 94 -5.25 3.91 -11.24
CA ALA A 94 -4.39 3.98 -10.06
C ALA A 94 -2.91 4.02 -10.47
N THR A 95 -2.11 4.81 -9.78
CA THR A 95 -0.67 4.95 -10.00
C THR A 95 0.15 4.10 -9.03
N MET A 96 -0.47 3.66 -7.93
CA MET A 96 0.10 2.76 -6.95
C MET A 96 -1.00 1.90 -6.31
N ILE A 97 -0.65 0.67 -5.92
CA ILE A 97 -1.45 -0.15 -5.00
C ILE A 97 -0.71 -0.18 -3.65
N ALA A 98 -1.37 0.17 -2.55
CA ALA A 98 -0.80 0.11 -1.21
C ALA A 98 -1.50 -0.97 -0.40
N MET A 99 -0.76 -1.96 0.09
CA MET A 99 -1.31 -3.13 0.78
C MET A 99 -0.56 -3.46 2.06
N ALA A 100 -1.30 -3.77 3.11
CA ALA A 100 -0.71 -4.36 4.30
C ALA A 100 -0.36 -5.83 4.06
N SER A 101 0.75 -6.28 4.66
CA SER A 101 1.06 -7.70 4.76
C SER A 101 0.18 -8.35 5.82
N SER A 102 -0.40 -9.51 5.52
CA SER A 102 -1.19 -10.27 6.49
C SER A 102 -0.31 -10.84 7.60
N GLY A 103 -0.68 -10.63 8.87
CA GLY A 103 0.01 -11.20 10.04
C GLY A 103 -0.47 -12.59 10.50
N LYS A 104 -1.41 -13.22 9.77
CA LYS A 104 -2.18 -14.41 10.25
C LYS A 104 -1.39 -15.74 10.33
N GLY A 105 -0.07 -15.73 10.55
CA GLY A 105 0.70 -16.97 10.74
C GLY A 105 1.89 -16.80 11.68
N MET A 106 2.00 -17.68 12.68
CA MET A 106 3.10 -17.78 13.65
C MET A 106 4.46 -18.24 13.05
N ALA A 107 4.65 -18.20 11.73
CA ALA A 107 5.95 -18.44 11.13
C ALA A 107 6.69 -17.11 10.97
N ARG A 108 7.80 -16.97 11.70
CA ARG A 108 8.54 -15.72 11.96
C ARG A 108 9.13 -15.01 10.74
N GLU A 109 9.05 -15.55 9.53
CA GLU A 109 9.81 -15.07 8.37
C GLU A 109 8.93 -15.04 7.11
N PHE A 110 8.70 -13.84 6.57
CA PHE A 110 8.17 -13.57 5.21
C PHE A 110 6.76 -14.05 4.82
N ILE A 111 5.74 -13.97 5.69
CA ILE A 111 4.35 -14.21 5.24
C ILE A 111 3.78 -12.96 4.55
N VAL A 112 4.12 -12.80 3.27
CA VAL A 112 3.30 -12.00 2.35
C VAL A 112 2.04 -12.82 2.06
N GLY A 113 0.86 -12.30 2.41
CA GLY A 113 -0.42 -12.99 2.21
C GLY A 113 -0.64 -13.39 0.74
N SER A 114 -1.42 -14.45 0.50
CA SER A 114 -1.66 -14.97 -0.85
C SER A 114 -2.22 -13.91 -1.81
N THR A 115 -3.10 -13.04 -1.32
CA THR A 115 -3.61 -11.90 -2.09
C THR A 115 -2.50 -10.90 -2.42
N SER A 116 -1.73 -10.45 -1.43
CA SER A 116 -0.63 -9.49 -1.64
C SER A 116 0.42 -10.03 -2.60
N LEU A 117 0.81 -11.31 -2.47
CA LEU A 117 1.75 -11.95 -3.39
C LEU A 117 1.17 -12.06 -4.81
N GLY A 118 -0.12 -12.38 -4.92
CA GLY A 118 -0.83 -12.42 -6.20
C GLY A 118 -0.83 -11.05 -6.88
N VAL A 119 -1.08 -9.98 -6.14
CA VAL A 119 -1.05 -8.60 -6.65
C VAL A 119 0.38 -8.19 -7.04
N ILE A 120 1.38 -8.39 -6.17
CA ILE A 120 2.79 -8.08 -6.45
C ILE A 120 3.26 -8.75 -7.75
N ARG A 121 2.89 -10.01 -7.97
CA ARG A 121 3.30 -10.77 -9.17
C ARG A 121 2.66 -10.30 -10.47
N ASN A 122 1.47 -9.71 -10.41
CA ASN A 122 0.65 -9.44 -11.60
C ASN A 122 0.36 -7.95 -11.82
N SER A 123 0.75 -7.07 -10.88
CA SER A 123 0.56 -5.64 -11.00
C SER A 123 1.42 -5.04 -12.11
N ARG A 124 0.82 -4.10 -12.86
CA ARG A 124 1.51 -3.28 -13.86
C ARG A 124 1.97 -1.93 -13.31
N ILE A 125 1.59 -1.62 -12.08
CA ILE A 125 1.94 -0.39 -11.36
C ILE A 125 2.67 -0.74 -10.06
N PRO A 126 3.45 0.19 -9.48
CA PRO A 126 4.12 -0.04 -8.21
C PRO A 126 3.17 -0.53 -7.12
N VAL A 127 3.66 -1.49 -6.32
CA VAL A 127 2.96 -1.99 -5.13
C VAL A 127 3.77 -1.60 -3.91
N PHE A 128 3.19 -0.77 -3.05
CA PHE A 128 3.72 -0.44 -1.75
C PHE A 128 3.22 -1.45 -0.72
N MET A 129 4.16 -2.04 0.02
CA MET A 129 3.88 -3.04 1.04
C MET A 129 4.44 -2.57 2.37
N ASP A 130 3.63 -2.67 3.42
CA ASP A 130 4.12 -2.52 4.79
C ASP A 130 3.64 -3.66 5.69
N ARG A 131 4.35 -3.86 6.79
CA ARG A 131 4.00 -4.82 7.84
C ARG A 131 3.76 -4.04 9.13
N PHE A 132 2.51 -3.99 9.52
CA PHE A 132 2.08 -3.41 10.79
C PHE A 132 2.17 -4.46 11.90
N GLU A 133 3.05 -4.20 12.87
CA GLU A 133 3.06 -4.96 14.11
C GLU A 133 1.95 -4.41 14.99
N VAL A 134 0.93 -5.23 15.21
CA VAL A 134 -0.17 -4.92 16.13
C VAL A 134 0.22 -5.49 17.49
N THR A 135 0.35 -4.61 18.47
CA THR A 135 0.61 -4.90 19.88
C THR A 135 -0.63 -4.56 20.69
N GLU A 136 -0.96 -5.37 21.69
CA GLU A 136 -2.05 -5.08 22.62
C GLU A 136 -1.44 -4.55 23.93
N GLU A 137 -1.80 -3.34 24.33
CA GLU A 137 -1.47 -2.78 25.65
C GLU A 137 -2.77 -2.32 26.33
N ASP A 138 -2.98 -2.70 27.58
CA ASP A 138 -4.18 -2.33 28.36
C ASP A 138 -5.54 -2.64 27.69
N GLY A 139 -5.60 -3.66 26.83
CA GLY A 139 -6.81 -4.05 26.09
C GLY A 139 -7.10 -3.23 24.85
N GLU A 140 -6.21 -2.29 24.51
CA GLU A 140 -6.24 -1.48 23.30
C GLU A 140 -5.18 -1.98 22.32
N LEU A 141 -5.52 -2.03 21.02
CA LEU A 141 -4.60 -2.43 19.96
C LEU A 141 -3.83 -1.20 19.47
N TYR A 142 -2.51 -1.25 19.58
CA TYR A 142 -1.58 -0.25 19.07
C TYR A 142 -0.79 -0.80 17.90
N VAL A 143 -0.62 0.01 16.86
CA VAL A 143 0.31 -0.31 15.78
C VAL A 143 1.64 0.38 16.04
N ALA A 144 2.64 -0.43 16.35
CA ALA A 144 3.97 0.06 16.69
C ALA A 144 4.73 0.46 15.41
N ARG A 145 4.53 1.69 14.88
CA ARG A 145 5.47 2.30 13.92
C ARG A 145 5.22 3.79 13.62
N ARG A 146 6.30 4.46 13.18
CA ARG A 146 6.32 5.82 12.63
C ARG A 146 6.28 5.77 11.10
N CYS A 147 5.09 5.89 10.51
CA CYS A 147 4.95 6.06 9.05
C CYS A 147 5.51 7.40 8.54
N ALA A 148 5.67 8.39 9.43
CA ALA A 148 6.20 9.71 9.09
C ALA A 148 7.58 9.70 8.42
N ASP A 149 8.45 8.76 8.78
CA ASP A 149 9.85 8.71 8.30
C ASP A 149 10.10 7.54 7.33
N ILE A 150 9.05 6.91 6.78
CA ILE A 150 9.19 5.64 6.06
C ILE A 150 10.11 5.72 4.84
N PHE A 151 10.17 6.89 4.19
CA PHE A 151 11.04 7.12 3.05
C PHE A 151 12.39 7.73 3.39
N ARG A 152 12.69 8.03 4.66
CA ARG A 152 13.93 8.70 5.05
C ARG A 152 15.20 8.00 4.52
N SER A 153 15.19 6.66 4.50
CA SER A 153 16.27 5.86 3.96
C SER A 153 15.71 4.67 3.18
N ALA A 154 16.30 4.39 2.02
CA ALA A 154 15.91 3.25 1.18
C ALA A 154 17.12 2.41 0.77
N THR A 155 16.96 1.08 0.81
CA THR A 155 17.87 0.14 0.12
C THR A 155 17.24 -0.21 -1.22
N VAL A 156 17.96 0.05 -2.30
CA VAL A 156 17.49 -0.14 -3.67
C VAL A 156 18.26 -1.31 -4.28
N PRO A 157 17.65 -2.50 -4.39
CA PRO A 157 18.28 -3.61 -5.08
C PRO A 157 18.39 -3.29 -6.58
N ILE A 158 19.59 -3.47 -7.13
CA ILE A 158 19.88 -3.32 -8.55
C ILE A 158 20.57 -4.58 -9.05
N ASP A 159 20.24 -5.00 -10.27
CA ASP A 159 20.80 -6.19 -10.91
C ASP A 159 21.58 -5.86 -12.20
N PHE A 160 21.77 -4.56 -12.49
CA PHE A 160 22.33 -4.02 -13.74
C PHE A 160 21.64 -4.48 -15.04
N SER A 161 20.46 -5.11 -14.94
CA SER A 161 19.60 -5.38 -16.09
C SER A 161 18.94 -4.10 -16.62
N THR A 162 18.34 -4.20 -17.81
CA THR A 162 17.53 -3.12 -18.39
C THR A 162 16.24 -2.84 -17.60
N CYS A 163 15.87 -3.72 -16.65
CA CYS A 163 14.72 -3.52 -15.76
C CYS A 163 14.95 -2.48 -14.65
N ASN A 164 16.14 -1.87 -14.57
CA ASN A 164 16.46 -0.87 -13.53
C ASN A 164 15.89 0.52 -13.81
N GLU A 165 15.54 0.85 -15.06
CA GLU A 165 15.06 2.20 -15.38
C GLU A 165 13.76 2.58 -14.62
N PRO A 166 12.74 1.69 -14.51
CA PRO A 166 11.60 1.93 -13.63
C PRO A 166 11.98 2.07 -12.15
N VAL A 167 12.94 1.28 -11.66
CA VAL A 167 13.39 1.33 -10.26
C VAL A 167 14.01 2.68 -9.94
N LEU A 168 14.91 3.18 -10.80
CA LEU A 168 15.54 4.49 -10.62
C LEU A 168 14.53 5.64 -10.72
N LYS A 169 13.51 5.53 -11.59
CA LYS A 169 12.40 6.50 -11.64
C LYS A 169 11.62 6.52 -10.32
N SER A 170 11.36 5.36 -9.72
CA SER A 170 10.72 5.27 -8.40
C SER A 170 11.54 5.97 -7.32
N VAL A 171 12.86 5.82 -7.32
CA VAL A 171 13.75 6.53 -6.37
C VAL A 171 13.57 8.05 -6.46
N GLN A 172 13.43 8.61 -7.67
CA GLN A 172 13.18 10.04 -7.81
C GLN A 172 11.86 10.47 -7.13
N TYR A 173 10.79 9.69 -7.28
CA TYR A 173 9.53 9.98 -6.60
C TYR A 173 9.66 9.87 -5.08
N LEU A 174 10.53 8.98 -4.56
CA LEU A 174 10.81 8.89 -3.12
C LEU A 174 11.60 10.09 -2.60
N ILE A 175 12.54 10.64 -3.39
CA ILE A 175 13.25 11.89 -3.06
C ILE A 175 12.26 13.03 -2.86
N ASP A 176 11.29 13.16 -3.77
CA ASP A 176 10.23 14.17 -3.68
C ASP A 176 9.33 13.97 -2.44
N ARG A 177 9.40 12.80 -1.79
CA ARG A 177 8.66 12.43 -0.56
C ARG A 177 9.54 12.25 0.68
N GLY A 178 10.76 12.81 0.68
CA GLY A 178 11.61 12.89 1.87
C GLY A 178 12.71 11.83 1.98
N LEU A 179 13.08 11.17 0.88
CA LEU A 179 14.24 10.28 0.86
C LEU A 179 15.56 11.05 1.00
N GLU A 180 16.23 10.86 2.15
CA GLU A 180 17.52 11.48 2.46
C GLU A 180 18.70 10.62 1.99
N ASN A 181 18.57 9.28 2.12
CA ASN A 181 19.66 8.35 1.85
C ASN A 181 19.19 7.14 1.02
N ALA A 182 19.86 6.87 -0.10
CA ALA A 182 19.62 5.68 -0.91
C ALA A 182 20.88 4.80 -0.99
N ILE A 183 20.79 3.55 -0.55
CA ILE A 183 21.85 2.55 -0.67
C ILE A 183 21.54 1.67 -1.87
N LEU A 184 22.32 1.77 -2.94
CA LEU A 184 22.22 0.85 -4.07
C LEU A 184 22.92 -0.47 -3.72
N PHE A 185 22.19 -1.58 -3.80
CA PHE A 185 22.68 -2.90 -3.42
C PHE A 185 22.62 -3.85 -4.60
N HIS A 186 23.75 -4.49 -4.94
CA HIS A 186 23.83 -5.52 -5.98
C HIS A 186 24.41 -6.79 -5.39
N THR A 187 23.78 -7.93 -5.67
CA THR A 187 24.32 -9.25 -5.32
C THR A 187 25.10 -9.81 -6.51
N VAL A 188 26.37 -10.12 -6.28
CA VAL A 188 27.20 -10.86 -7.24
C VAL A 188 27.23 -12.32 -6.80
N ASP A 189 26.94 -13.24 -7.73
CA ASP A 189 27.03 -14.67 -7.45
C ASP A 189 28.50 -15.06 -7.20
N SER A 190 28.75 -15.87 -6.17
CA SER A 190 30.09 -16.30 -5.78
C SER A 190 30.59 -17.52 -6.56
N SER A 191 29.89 -17.90 -7.63
CA SER A 191 30.23 -19.03 -8.49
C SER A 191 31.54 -18.76 -9.27
N ASN A 192 32.66 -19.24 -8.71
CA ASN A 192 33.92 -19.50 -9.41
C ASN A 192 33.80 -20.73 -10.31
#